data_AF-A0A958KA76-F1
#
_entry.id   AF-A0A958KA76-F1
#
_cell.length_a   1.000
_cell.length_b   1.000
_cell.length_c   1.000
_cell.angle_alpha   90.00
_cell.angle_beta   90.00
_cell.angle_gamma   90.00
#
_symmetry.space_group_name_H-M   'P 1'
#
loop_
_entity.id
_entity.type
_entity.pdbx_description
1 polymer ?
#
loop_
_entity_poly.entity_id
_entity_poly.type
_entity_poly.pdbx_seq_one_letter_code
_entity_poly.pdbx_strand_id
1 'polypeptide(L)'
;MDLLEHRKIIQPLIFVALLVLLLGFEKTRPRRAFQFSRIVRIISNISLAVINNFVLQLIFPVLAVGAAYIAVEKGWGLFQMIALPSWLEFIAGVLL
;
A
#
# COMPACT_ATOMS: atom_id res chain seq x y z
N MET A 1 -18.93 2.21 -8.43
CA MET A 1 -17.54 2.70 -8.52
C MET A 1 -17.00 3.13 -7.14
N ASP A 2 -17.61 2.69 -6.04
CA ASP A 2 -17.35 3.22 -4.68
C ASP A 2 -16.55 2.29 -3.74
N LEU A 3 -16.31 1.04 -4.14
CA LEU A 3 -15.69 0.03 -3.26
C LEU A 3 -14.16 0.17 -3.14
N LEU A 4 -13.50 0.81 -4.12
CA LEU A 4 -12.05 1.00 -4.13
C LEU A 4 -11.61 2.23 -3.33
N GLU A 5 -12.39 3.32 -3.38
CA GLU A 5 -12.19 4.52 -2.57
C GLU A 5 -12.28 4.20 -1.07
N HIS A 6 -13.25 3.37 -0.68
CA HIS A 6 -13.40 2.94 0.71
C HIS A 6 -12.34 1.94 1.16
N ARG A 7 -11.66 1.23 0.26
CA ARG A 7 -10.66 0.20 0.62
C ARG A 7 -9.52 0.78 1.46
N LYS A 8 -9.13 2.03 1.18
CA LYS A 8 -8.10 2.77 1.93
C LYS A 8 -8.53 3.10 3.36
N ILE A 9 -9.85 3.16 3.62
CA ILE A 9 -10.43 3.49 4.93
C ILE A 9 -10.82 2.22 5.69
N ILE A 10 -11.38 1.23 5.00
CA ILE A 10 -11.90 -0.01 5.61
C ILE A 10 -10.78 -0.84 6.25
N GLN A 11 -9.63 -0.99 5.58
CA GLN A 11 -8.52 -1.79 6.11
C GLN A 11 -7.96 -1.24 7.43
N PRO A 12 -7.57 0.05 7.53
CA PRO A 12 -7.13 0.61 8.80
C PRO A 12 -8.25 0.64 9.84
N LEU A 13 -9.50 0.88 9.45
CA LEU A 13 -10.64 0.88 10.38
C LEU A 13 -10.86 -0.49 11.03
N ILE A 14 -10.84 -1.57 10.25
CA ILE A 14 -10.95 -2.94 10.77
C ILE A 14 -9.75 -3.26 11.68
N PHE A 15 -8.55 -2.87 11.30
CA PHE A 15 -7.35 -3.08 12.12
C PHE A 15 -7.47 -2.37 13.48
N VAL A 16 -7.86 -1.09 13.49
CA VAL A 16 -8.07 -0.31 14.71
C VAL A 16 -9.20 -0.89 15.56
N ALA A 17 -10.33 -1.27 14.95
CA ALA A 17 -11.44 -1.89 15.65
C ALA A 17 -11.03 -3.18 16.36
N LEU A 18 -10.31 -4.08 15.67
CA LEU A 18 -9.78 -5.31 16.24
C LEU A 18 -8.74 -5.03 17.34
N LEU A 19 -7.87 -4.03 17.15
CA LEU A 19 -6.88 -3.63 18.15
C LEU A 19 -7.56 -3.17 19.45
N VAL A 20 -8.59 -2.33 19.36
CA VAL A 20 -9.36 -1.84 20.51
C VAL A 20 -10.09 -2.99 21.20
N LEU A 21 -10.70 -3.90 20.42
CA LEU A 21 -11.44 -5.05 20.94
C LEU A 21 -10.51 -6.00 21.70
N LEU A 22 -9.33 -6.29 21.15
CA LEU A 22 -8.29 -7.11 21.80
C LEU A 22 -7.71 -6.42 23.05
N LEU A 23 -7.43 -5.12 23.01
CA LEU A 23 -6.97 -4.36 24.18
C LEU A 23 -8.02 -4.31 25.30
N GLY A 24 -9.30 -4.23 24.94
CA GLY A 24 -10.43 -4.32 25.87
C GLY A 24 -10.52 -5.70 26.52
N PHE A 25 -10.40 -6.76 25.72
CA PHE A 25 -10.40 -8.13 26.22
C PHE A 25 -9.21 -8.43 27.14
N GLU A 26 -8.02 -7.91 26.82
CA GLU A 26 -6.80 -8.06 27.62
C GLU A 26 -6.97 -7.47 29.04
N LYS A 27 -7.82 -6.45 29.21
CA LYS A 27 -8.16 -5.87 30.53
C LYS A 27 -9.07 -6.77 31.38
N THR A 28 -9.92 -7.59 30.76
CA THR A 28 -10.91 -8.42 31.46
C THR A 28 -10.37 -9.78 31.93
N ARG A 29 -9.34 -10.32 31.26
CA ARG A 29 -8.68 -11.57 31.65
C ARG A 29 -7.16 -11.44 31.48
N PRO A 30 -6.42 -10.97 32.51
CA PRO A 30 -4.97 -10.81 32.43
C PRO A 30 -4.32 -12.19 32.51
N ARG A 31 -4.13 -12.85 31.36
CA ARG A 31 -3.70 -14.25 31.31
C ARG A 31 -2.17 -14.44 31.34
N ARG A 32 -1.36 -13.37 31.31
CA ARG A 32 0.11 -13.42 31.38
C ARG A 32 0.68 -12.20 32.12
N ALA A 33 1.68 -12.45 32.98
CA ALA A 33 2.52 -11.40 33.54
C ALA A 33 3.31 -10.73 32.40
N PHE A 34 3.22 -9.40 32.29
CA PHE A 34 3.92 -8.63 31.26
C PHE A 34 5.43 -8.75 31.44
N GLN A 35 6.07 -9.66 30.68
CA GLN A 35 7.54 -9.77 30.65
C GLN A 35 8.20 -8.65 29.83
N PHE A 36 7.41 -7.89 29.06
CA PHE A 36 7.88 -6.74 28.29
C PHE A 36 6.93 -5.55 28.45
N SER A 37 7.51 -4.35 28.38
CA SER A 37 6.80 -3.06 28.37
C SER A 37 5.68 -3.05 27.32
N ARG A 38 4.44 -2.83 27.76
CA ARG A 38 3.23 -2.70 26.91
C ARG A 38 3.44 -1.68 25.78
N ILE A 39 4.25 -0.66 26.03
CA ILE A 39 4.56 0.42 25.08
C ILE A 39 5.43 -0.10 23.92
N VAL A 40 6.43 -0.95 24.20
CA VAL A 40 7.32 -1.50 23.17
C VAL A 40 6.54 -2.36 22.17
N ARG A 41 5.57 -3.16 22.65
CA ARG A 41 4.71 -4.00 21.79
C ARG A 41 3.85 -3.16 20.84
N ILE A 42 3.27 -2.06 21.34
CA ILE A 42 2.41 -1.17 20.57
C ILE A 42 3.23 -0.40 19.54
N ILE A 43 4.36 0.18 19.94
CA ILE A 43 5.25 0.91 19.03
C ILE A 43 5.72 -0.01 17.91
N SER A 44 6.21 -1.21 18.23
CA SER A 44 6.69 -2.15 17.21
C SER A 44 5.61 -2.49 16.17
N ASN A 45 4.38 -2.79 16.61
CA ASN A 45 3.29 -3.11 15.69
C ASN A 45 2.86 -1.92 14.82
N ILE A 46 2.81 -0.70 15.39
CA ILE A 46 2.48 0.51 14.64
C ILE A 46 3.59 0.82 13.64
N SER A 47 4.86 0.75 14.06
CA SER A 47 6.02 0.99 13.19
C SER A 47 6.03 0.00 12.02
N LEU A 48 5.82 -1.30 12.27
CA LEU A 48 5.74 -2.29 11.20
C LEU A 48 4.56 -2.03 10.25
N ALA A 49 3.40 -1.65 10.76
CA ALA A 49 2.23 -1.33 9.92
C ALA A 49 2.45 -0.08 9.05
N VAL A 50 3.10 0.96 9.59
CA VAL A 50 3.46 2.18 8.86
C VAL A 50 4.51 1.84 7.81
N ILE A 51 5.61 1.18 8.18
CA ILE A 51 6.68 0.78 7.27
C ILE A 51 6.11 -0.05 6.13
N ASN A 52 5.27 -1.05 6.41
CA ASN A 52 4.67 -1.89 5.38
C ASN A 52 3.87 -1.08 4.34
N ASN A 53 3.06 -0.12 4.78
CA ASN A 53 2.31 0.74 3.87
C ASN A 53 3.21 1.67 3.05
N PHE A 54 4.15 2.35 3.70
CA PHE A 54 5.09 3.24 3.01
C PHE A 54 5.96 2.49 2.01
N VAL A 55 6.47 1.32 2.38
CA VAL A 55 7.28 0.47 1.51
C VAL A 55 6.51 0.11 0.24
N LEU A 56 5.27 -0.39 0.36
CA LEU A 56 4.44 -0.68 -0.82
C LEU A 56 4.19 0.59 -1.64
N GLN A 57 3.83 1.69 -0.97
CA GLN A 57 3.50 2.96 -1.64
C GLN A 57 4.70 3.59 -2.36
N LEU A 58 5.93 3.32 -1.94
CA LEU A 58 7.15 3.78 -2.62
C LEU A 58 7.63 2.78 -3.68
N ILE A 59 7.60 1.47 -3.37
CA ILE A 59 8.06 0.43 -4.28
C ILE A 59 7.22 0.41 -5.55
N PHE A 60 5.89 0.50 -5.47
CA PHE A 60 5.03 0.42 -6.66
C PHE A 60 5.32 1.52 -7.70
N PRO A 61 5.37 2.82 -7.35
CA PRO A 61 5.74 3.87 -8.29
C PRO A 61 7.15 3.68 -8.87
N VAL A 62 8.13 3.31 -8.05
CA VAL A 62 9.50 3.09 -8.50
C VAL A 62 9.57 1.94 -9.50
N LEU A 63 8.86 0.83 -9.23
CA LEU A 63 8.73 -0.30 -10.15
C LEU A 63 8.01 0.10 -11.43
N ALA A 64 6.95 0.90 -11.35
CA ALA A 64 6.22 1.35 -12.53
C ALA A 64 7.09 2.22 -13.45
N VAL A 65 7.84 3.17 -12.89
CA VAL A 65 8.78 4.01 -13.64
C VAL A 65 9.91 3.16 -14.24
N GLY A 66 10.49 2.23 -13.46
CA GLY A 66 11.52 1.33 -13.96
C GLY A 66 11.02 0.40 -15.07
N ALA A 67 9.81 -0.13 -14.95
CA ALA A 67 9.18 -0.95 -15.97
C ALA A 67 8.92 -0.15 -17.26
N ALA A 68 8.46 1.10 -17.15
CA ALA A 68 8.29 1.99 -18.30
C ALA A 68 9.62 2.25 -19.02
N TYR A 69 10.70 2.48 -18.27
CA TYR A 69 12.04 2.65 -18.85
C TYR A 69 12.51 1.41 -19.61
N ILE A 70 12.41 0.23 -18.99
CA ILE A 70 12.76 -1.05 -19.63
C ILE A 70 11.88 -1.29 -20.87
N ALA A 71 10.60 -0.95 -20.80
CA ALA A 71 9.68 -1.11 -21.90
C ALA A 71 10.10 -0.27 -23.11
N VAL A 72 10.51 0.99 -22.90
CA VAL A 72 11.07 1.84 -23.96
C VAL A 72 12.34 1.23 -24.56
N GLU A 73 13.28 0.77 -23.72
CA GLU A 73 14.54 0.17 -24.19
C GLU A 73 14.31 -1.10 -25.02
N LYS A 74 13.35 -1.93 -24.63
CA LYS A 74 12.99 -3.17 -25.34
C LYS A 74 11.98 -2.97 -26.46
N GLY A 75 11.51 -1.74 -26.68
CA GLY A 75 10.45 -1.43 -27.63
C GLY A 75 9.10 -2.07 -27.28
N TRP A 76 8.88 -2.43 -26.01
CA TRP A 76 7.63 -2.97 -25.51
C TRP A 76 6.62 -1.84 -25.31
N GLY A 77 5.45 -1.97 -25.91
CA GLY A 77 4.36 -1.02 -25.74
C GLY A 77 3.49 -0.96 -26.98
N LEU A 78 2.17 -0.95 -26.79
CA LEU A 78 1.21 -0.92 -27.89
C LEU A 78 1.42 0.32 -28.78
N PHE A 79 1.68 1.47 -28.14
CA PHE A 79 1.98 2.73 -28.80
C PHE A 79 3.36 2.76 -29.46
N GLN A 80 4.35 2.06 -28.90
CA GLN A 80 5.68 1.97 -29.52
C GLN A 80 5.68 1.17 -30.83
N MET A 81 4.79 0.17 -30.96
CA MET A 81 4.68 -0.67 -32.16
C MET A 81 3.91 0.03 -33.30
N ILE A 82 2.95 0.89 -32.94
CA ILE A 82 2.12 1.64 -33.88
C ILE A 82 2.76 3.02 -33.97
N ALA A 83 3.65 3.25 -34.95
CA ALA A 83 4.42 4.49 -35.10
C ALA A 83 3.52 5.75 -35.12
N LEU A 84 3.15 6.23 -33.94
CA LEU A 84 2.19 7.29 -33.72
C LEU A 84 2.97 8.59 -33.49
N PRO A 85 2.37 9.75 -33.83
CA PRO A 85 2.92 11.02 -33.39
C PRO A 85 2.96 11.09 -31.86
N SER A 86 4.07 11.55 -31.28
CA SER A 86 4.34 11.52 -29.84
C SER A 86 3.25 12.18 -28.98
N TRP A 87 2.58 13.20 -29.52
CA TRP A 87 1.48 13.90 -28.84
C TRP A 87 0.22 13.03 -28.72
N LEU A 88 -0.03 12.15 -29.71
CA LEU A 88 -1.18 11.24 -29.71
C LEU A 88 -0.95 10.09 -28.73
N GLU A 89 0.27 9.57 -28.65
CA GLU A 89 0.67 8.56 -27.66
C GLU A 89 0.50 9.09 -26.24
N PHE A 90 0.92 10.32 -25.98
CA PHE A 90 0.77 10.95 -24.66
C PHE A 90 -0.70 11.11 -24.28
N ILE A 91 -1.53 11.65 -25.17
CA ILE A 91 -2.97 11.84 -24.89
C ILE A 91 -3.65 10.48 -24.67
N ALA A 92 -3.38 9.49 -25.53
CA ALA A 92 -3.96 8.16 -25.40
C ALA A 92 -3.51 7.45 -24.10
N GLY A 93 -2.23 7.59 -23.73
CA GLY A 93 -1.68 7.02 -22.49
C GLY A 93 -2.19 7.70 -21.22
N VAL A 94 -2.60 8.97 -21.27
CA VAL A 94 -3.21 9.67 -20.12
C VAL A 94 -4.69 9.33 -19.97
N LEU A 95 -5.38 9.03 -21.07
CA LEU A 95 -6.81 8.73 -21.08
C LEU A 95 -7.16 7.27 -20.76
N LEU A 96 -6.20 6.35 -20.90
CA LEU A 96 -6.33 4.91 -20.62
C LEU A 96 -5.77 4.55 -19.24
#